data_AF-A0A2N2A4W9-F1
#
_entry.id   AF-A0A2N2A4W9-F1
#
_cell.length_a   1.000
_cell.length_b   1.000
_cell.length_c   1.000
_cell.angle_alpha   90.00
_cell.angle_beta   90.00
_cell.angle_gamma   90.00
#
_symmetry.space_group_name_H-M   'P 1'
#
loop_
_entity.id
_entity.type
_entity.pdbx_description
1 polymer ?
#
loop_
_entity_poly.entity_id
_entity_poly.type
_entity_poly.pdbx_seq_one_letter_code
_entity_poly.pdbx_strand_id
1 'polypeptide(L)'
;MNKSVYSLVLSDEIVQEIDRMAYETGASRSAMINQILAEYVRYTTPEKRMREVFSAIEHMLLGSVFEPQLQPSESMFSLRSALDYKYNPSVRYSVELYKNARPLLGELRVSVRSQNSALVLAMLQFFKLWTRIENKYIGRVECAMEDGRYLRKLRLTSEDLTNEQIGEGIAAYINLLDSALKLYFESIHDPALAVTNVEKRYVNHIHSGGMIL
;
A
#
# COMPACT_ATOMS: atom_id res chain seq x y z
N MET A 1 6.75 -7.97 -16.97
CA MET A 1 7.41 -7.90 -18.30
C MET A 1 8.26 -9.14 -18.49
N ASN A 2 8.16 -9.79 -19.66
CA ASN A 2 9.15 -10.80 -20.04
C ASN A 2 10.50 -10.09 -20.22
N LYS A 3 11.55 -10.65 -19.62
CA LYS A 3 12.92 -10.19 -19.85
C LYS A 3 13.45 -10.95 -21.05
N SER A 4 13.91 -10.22 -22.06
CA SER A 4 14.60 -10.79 -23.20
C SER A 4 16.09 -10.53 -23.07
N VAL A 5 16.90 -11.52 -23.43
CA VAL A 5 18.37 -11.38 -23.45
C VAL A 5 18.77 -10.86 -24.82
N TYR A 6 19.55 -9.78 -24.84
CA TYR A 6 20.10 -9.19 -26.05
C TYR A 6 21.60 -8.94 -25.86
N SER A 7 22.38 -9.12 -26.92
CA SER A 7 23.78 -8.71 -26.96
C SER A 7 23.86 -7.25 -27.40
N LEU A 8 24.59 -6.45 -26.63
CA LEU A 8 24.88 -5.04 -26.93
C LEU A 8 26.38 -4.88 -27.11
N VAL A 9 26.79 -4.06 -28.08
CA VAL A 9 28.18 -3.64 -28.24
C VAL A 9 28.27 -2.22 -27.69
N LEU A 10 29.06 -2.04 -26.64
CA LEU A 10 29.31 -0.76 -25.96
C LEU A 10 30.82 -0.56 -25.90
N SER A 11 31.30 0.69 -25.78
CA SER A 11 32.72 0.94 -25.55
C SER A 11 33.13 0.53 -24.14
N ASP A 12 34.39 0.17 -23.95
CA ASP A 12 34.91 -0.32 -22.66
C ASP A 12 34.77 0.74 -21.56
N GLU A 13 34.92 2.03 -21.90
CA GLU A 13 34.75 3.15 -20.96
C GLU A 13 33.31 3.25 -20.46
N ILE A 14 32.34 3.06 -21.36
CA ILE A 14 30.91 3.07 -20.99
C ILE A 14 30.58 1.88 -20.09
N VAL A 15 31.13 0.70 -20.38
CA VAL A 15 30.93 -0.49 -19.54
C VAL A 15 31.46 -0.25 -18.13
N GLN A 16 32.65 0.34 -17.99
CA GLN A 16 33.24 0.67 -16.68
C GLN A 16 32.38 1.64 -15.88
N GLU A 17 31.87 2.71 -16.50
CA GLU A 17 31.01 3.67 -15.80
C GLU A 17 29.68 3.05 -15.36
N ILE A 18 29.06 2.22 -16.21
CA ILE A 18 27.83 1.50 -15.88
C ILE A 18 28.06 0.54 -14.70
N ASP A 19 29.19 -0.17 -14.70
CA ASP A 19 29.55 -1.07 -13.60
C ASP A 19 29.76 -0.32 -12.29
N ARG A 20 30.41 0.85 -12.33
CA ARG A 20 30.58 1.70 -11.15
C ARG A 20 29.21 2.11 -10.59
N MET A 21 28.32 2.63 -11.44
CA MET A 21 26.97 3.03 -11.02
C MET A 21 26.17 1.85 -10.46
N ALA A 22 26.25 0.68 -11.11
CA ALA A 22 25.55 -0.52 -10.67
C ALA A 22 26.05 -0.95 -9.27
N TYR A 23 27.35 -0.90 -9.04
CA TYR A 23 27.95 -1.21 -7.75
C TYR A 23 27.53 -0.22 -6.65
N GLU A 24 27.58 1.09 -6.92
CA GLU A 24 27.18 2.14 -5.98
C GLU A 24 25.72 2.01 -5.51
N THR A 25 24.85 1.47 -6.36
CA THR A 25 23.41 1.33 -6.10
C THR A 25 22.99 -0.08 -5.70
N GLY A 26 23.93 -1.04 -5.60
CA GLY A 26 23.62 -2.44 -5.31
C GLY A 26 22.83 -3.16 -6.41
N ALA A 27 22.84 -2.63 -7.63
CA ALA A 27 22.10 -3.17 -8.78
C ALA A 27 22.99 -4.08 -9.65
N SER A 28 22.37 -4.94 -10.46
CA SER A 28 23.10 -5.66 -11.53
C SER A 28 23.34 -4.74 -12.73
N ARG A 29 24.39 -5.00 -13.53
CA ARG A 29 24.63 -4.30 -14.82
C ARG A 29 23.38 -4.26 -15.70
N SER A 30 22.70 -5.39 -15.85
CA SER A 30 21.48 -5.48 -16.66
C SER A 30 20.34 -4.61 -16.12
N ALA A 31 20.23 -4.48 -14.80
CA ALA A 31 19.23 -3.61 -14.16
C ALA A 31 19.60 -2.13 -14.34
N MET A 32 20.88 -1.78 -14.22
CA MET A 32 21.39 -0.42 -14.43
C MET A 32 21.18 0.04 -15.89
N ILE A 33 21.58 -0.78 -16.87
CA ILE A 33 21.35 -0.50 -18.29
C ILE A 33 19.86 -0.32 -18.57
N ASN A 34 19.03 -1.22 -18.06
CA ASN A 34 17.59 -1.13 -18.24
C ASN A 34 17.02 0.17 -17.63
N GLN A 35 17.52 0.61 -16.47
CA GLN A 35 17.13 1.87 -15.84
C GLN A 35 17.54 3.09 -16.67
N ILE A 36 18.79 3.14 -17.16
CA ILE A 36 19.29 4.25 -18.00
C ILE A 36 18.49 4.35 -19.30
N LEU A 37 18.31 3.22 -20.01
CA LEU A 37 17.55 3.19 -21.25
C LEU A 37 16.11 3.60 -21.01
N ALA A 38 15.52 3.12 -19.93
CA ALA A 38 14.17 3.46 -19.55
C ALA A 38 14.03 4.97 -19.29
N GLU A 39 14.95 5.58 -18.56
CA GLU A 39 14.98 7.03 -18.37
C GLU A 39 15.13 7.79 -19.70
N TYR A 40 16.04 7.36 -20.57
CA TYR A 40 16.28 7.97 -21.87
C TYR A 40 15.04 7.92 -22.77
N VAL A 41 14.35 6.78 -22.84
CA VAL A 41 13.13 6.63 -23.64
C VAL A 41 11.87 7.12 -22.92
N ARG A 42 12.01 7.76 -21.75
CA ARG A 42 10.90 8.17 -20.86
C ARG A 42 9.97 7.01 -20.49
N TYR A 43 10.51 5.80 -20.50
CA TYR A 43 9.85 4.61 -20.01
C TYR A 43 10.05 4.56 -18.50
N THR A 44 8.97 4.64 -17.73
CA THR A 44 9.07 4.48 -16.28
C THR A 44 9.27 3.00 -15.95
N THR A 45 10.43 2.62 -15.42
CA THR A 45 10.65 1.25 -14.94
C THR A 45 9.67 0.92 -13.80
N PRO A 46 9.25 -0.35 -13.65
CA PRO A 46 8.44 -0.77 -12.51
C PRO A 46 9.04 -0.37 -11.16
N GLU A 47 10.36 -0.43 -11.03
CA GLU A 47 11.10 -0.09 -9.81
C GLU A 47 11.04 1.41 -9.53
N LYS A 48 11.26 2.26 -10.55
CA LYS A 48 11.13 3.72 -10.40
C LYS A 48 9.70 4.11 -10.04
N ARG A 49 8.71 3.48 -10.68
CA ARG A 49 7.29 3.66 -10.35
C ARG A 49 7.00 3.35 -8.88
N MET A 50 7.44 2.20 -8.38
CA MET A 50 7.19 1.79 -6.99
C MET A 50 7.81 2.78 -6.01
N ARG A 51 9.05 3.23 -6.27
CA ARG A 51 9.71 4.25 -5.45
C ARG A 51 8.91 5.56 -5.42
N GLU A 52 8.48 6.07 -6.56
CA GLU A 52 7.68 7.30 -6.64
C GLU A 52 6.35 7.16 -5.86
N VAL A 53 5.65 6.04 -6.00
CA VAL A 53 4.41 5.76 -5.24
C VAL A 53 4.68 5.71 -3.73
N PHE A 54 5.73 5.02 -3.29
CA PHE A 54 6.05 4.91 -1.87
C PHE A 54 6.53 6.23 -1.27
N SER A 55 7.31 7.03 -2.01
CA SER A 55 7.69 8.37 -1.58
C SER A 55 6.48 9.29 -1.41
N ALA A 56 5.48 9.21 -2.29
CA ALA A 56 4.23 9.95 -2.14
C ALA A 56 3.43 9.49 -0.91
N ILE A 57 3.38 8.18 -0.63
CA ILE A 57 2.75 7.66 0.60
C ILE A 57 3.48 8.18 1.85
N GLU A 58 4.82 8.09 1.88
CA GLU A 58 5.62 8.60 2.99
C GLU A 58 5.37 10.09 3.20
N HIS A 59 5.41 10.90 2.14
CA HIS A 59 5.17 12.33 2.21
C HIS A 59 3.80 12.68 2.81
N MET A 60 2.74 11.98 2.38
CA MET A 60 1.38 12.18 2.87
C MET A 60 1.17 11.76 4.33
N LEU A 61 2.00 10.84 4.84
CA LEU A 61 1.89 10.31 6.20
C LEU A 61 2.95 10.89 7.16
N LEU A 62 3.88 11.72 6.68
CA LEU A 62 4.84 12.43 7.52
C LEU A 62 4.11 13.30 8.55
N GLY A 63 4.57 13.23 9.82
CA GLY A 63 3.98 14.01 10.92
C GLY A 63 2.58 13.56 11.37
N SER A 64 2.08 12.43 10.85
CA SER A 64 0.80 11.85 11.26
C SER A 64 0.95 10.85 12.41
N VAL A 65 -0.14 10.13 12.74
CA VAL A 65 -0.17 9.06 13.76
C VAL A 65 0.58 7.78 13.33
N PHE A 66 1.12 7.76 12.12
CA PHE A 66 1.79 6.59 11.57
C PHE A 66 3.30 6.66 11.72
N GLU A 67 3.88 5.53 12.12
CA GLU A 67 5.32 5.34 12.20
C GLU A 67 5.77 4.41 11.05
N PRO A 68 6.60 4.89 10.11
CA PRO A 68 7.18 4.05 9.06
C PRO A 68 8.01 2.89 9.65
N GLN A 69 8.01 1.75 8.95
CA GLN A 69 8.84 0.59 9.28
C GLN A 69 9.94 0.40 8.24
N LEU A 70 11.01 -0.30 8.61
CA LEU A 70 12.04 -0.73 7.66
C LEU A 70 11.40 -1.50 6.49
N GLN A 71 11.65 -1.05 5.26
CA GLN A 71 11.11 -1.65 4.05
C GLN A 71 11.77 -3.02 3.82
N PRO A 72 10.99 -4.12 3.76
CA PRO A 72 11.56 -5.46 3.60
C PRO A 72 11.98 -5.78 2.17
N SER A 73 11.49 -5.03 1.17
CA SER A 73 11.87 -5.15 -0.24
C SER A 73 11.46 -3.90 -1.02
N GLU A 74 11.98 -3.72 -2.23
CA GLU A 74 11.66 -2.60 -3.13
C GLU A 74 10.18 -2.54 -3.57
N SER A 75 9.43 -3.65 -3.43
CA SER A 75 8.01 -3.73 -3.76
C SER A 75 7.10 -3.56 -2.54
N MET A 76 7.66 -3.29 -1.35
CA MET A 76 6.90 -3.25 -0.11
C MET A 76 7.16 -1.99 0.72
N PHE A 77 6.08 -1.38 1.18
CA PHE A 77 6.10 -0.30 2.15
C PHE A 77 5.31 -0.72 3.39
N SER A 78 5.80 -0.38 4.59
CA SER A 78 5.12 -0.77 5.83
C SER A 78 5.16 0.35 6.86
N LEU A 79 4.08 0.46 7.61
CA LEU A 79 3.89 1.46 8.66
C LEU A 79 3.04 0.87 9.79
N ARG A 80 3.05 1.52 10.94
CA ARG A 80 2.22 1.13 12.08
C ARG A 80 1.52 2.33 12.71
N SER A 81 0.38 2.10 13.33
CA SER A 81 -0.29 3.05 14.21
C SER A 81 -0.60 2.40 15.56
N ALA A 82 -0.86 3.23 16.57
CA ALA A 82 -1.42 2.76 17.83
C ALA A 82 -2.95 2.65 17.72
N LEU A 83 -3.52 1.62 18.33
CA LEU A 83 -4.96 1.45 18.53
C LEU A 83 -5.26 1.67 20.01
N ASP A 84 -6.20 2.56 20.31
CA ASP A 84 -6.65 2.80 21.68
C ASP A 84 -7.55 1.64 22.14
N TYR A 85 -6.90 0.63 22.71
CA TYR A 85 -7.51 -0.57 23.27
C TYR A 85 -6.54 -1.15 24.30
N LYS A 86 -7.00 -2.02 25.21
CA LYS A 86 -6.20 -2.62 26.28
C LYS A 86 -4.74 -2.89 25.87
N TYR A 87 -3.80 -2.21 26.55
CA TYR A 87 -2.34 -2.25 26.32
C TYR A 87 -1.83 -1.58 25.04
N ASN A 88 -2.61 -0.70 24.42
CA ASN A 88 -2.28 0.09 23.23
C ASN A 88 -1.62 -0.74 22.12
N PRO A 89 -2.32 -1.78 21.61
CA PRO A 89 -1.75 -2.63 20.58
C PRO A 89 -1.42 -1.82 19.33
N SER A 90 -0.37 -2.24 18.63
CA SER A 90 0.03 -1.60 17.37
C SER A 90 -0.54 -2.35 16.17
N VAL A 91 -1.19 -1.62 15.28
CA VAL A 91 -1.72 -2.11 14.01
C VAL A 91 -0.69 -1.85 12.94
N ARG A 92 -0.29 -2.91 12.22
CA ARG A 92 0.64 -2.83 11.08
C ARG A 92 -0.14 -2.81 9.78
N TYR A 93 0.23 -1.88 8.91
CA TYR A 93 -0.24 -1.74 7.54
C TYR A 93 0.94 -1.97 6.60
N SER A 94 0.80 -2.88 5.65
CA SER A 94 1.86 -3.24 4.70
C SER A 94 1.30 -3.23 3.29
N VAL A 95 1.83 -2.38 2.43
CA VAL A 95 1.46 -2.27 1.02
C VAL A 95 2.49 -3.04 0.20
N GLU A 96 2.03 -3.93 -0.66
CA GLU A 96 2.86 -4.61 -1.65
C GLU A 96 2.37 -4.26 -3.06
N LEU A 97 3.24 -3.69 -3.89
CA LEU A 97 2.90 -3.30 -5.26
C LEU A 97 3.31 -4.38 -6.26
N TYR A 98 2.44 -4.68 -7.22
CA TYR A 98 2.72 -5.63 -8.29
C TYR A 98 3.55 -5.00 -9.41
N LYS A 99 4.41 -5.81 -10.03
CA LYS A 99 5.30 -5.36 -11.12
C LYS A 99 4.54 -4.92 -12.38
N ASN A 100 3.44 -5.59 -12.71
CA ASN A 100 2.55 -5.21 -13.81
C ASN A 100 1.30 -4.52 -13.23
N ALA A 101 1.36 -3.22 -12.99
CA ALA A 101 0.35 -2.47 -12.25
C ALA A 101 -0.53 -1.65 -13.20
N ARG A 102 -1.74 -2.16 -13.47
CA ARG A 102 -3.01 -1.48 -13.75
C ARG A 102 -4.02 -2.49 -14.32
N PRO A 103 -5.30 -2.44 -13.93
CA PRO A 103 -5.87 -1.58 -12.88
C PRO A 103 -5.60 -2.11 -11.45
N LEU A 104 -5.11 -3.35 -11.32
CA LEU A 104 -4.76 -3.97 -10.04
C LEU A 104 -3.32 -3.59 -9.66
N LEU A 105 -3.18 -2.74 -8.63
CA LEU A 105 -1.89 -2.15 -8.25
C LEU A 105 -1.07 -3.04 -7.34
N GLY A 106 -1.73 -3.82 -6.50
CA GLY A 106 -1.11 -4.48 -5.37
C GLY A 106 -2.13 -4.85 -4.31
N GLU A 107 -1.65 -4.98 -3.08
CA GLU A 107 -2.46 -5.33 -1.92
C GLU A 107 -2.04 -4.59 -0.66
N LEU A 108 -3.02 -4.29 0.19
CA LEU A 108 -2.82 -3.86 1.56
C LEU A 108 -3.03 -5.05 2.49
N ARG A 109 -2.04 -5.29 3.35
CA ARG A 109 -2.11 -6.23 4.46
C ARG A 109 -2.22 -5.47 5.79
N VAL A 110 -3.23 -5.77 6.57
CA VAL A 110 -3.47 -5.16 7.90
C VAL A 110 -3.43 -6.25 8.95
N SER A 111 -2.67 -6.04 10.03
CA SER A 111 -2.50 -7.05 11.08
C SER A 111 -2.25 -6.44 12.46
N VAL A 112 -2.64 -7.17 13.50
CA VAL A 112 -2.27 -6.87 14.88
C VAL A 112 -1.59 -8.11 15.48
N ARG A 113 -0.42 -7.94 16.09
CA ARG A 113 0.25 -9.04 16.80
C ARG A 113 -0.22 -9.07 18.25
N SER A 114 -1.21 -9.91 18.55
CA SER A 114 -1.74 -10.03 19.91
C SER A 114 -2.19 -11.46 20.22
N GLN A 115 -1.99 -11.87 21.48
CA GLN A 115 -2.56 -13.10 22.03
C GLN A 115 -3.91 -12.86 22.73
N ASN A 116 -4.37 -11.61 22.81
CA ASN A 116 -5.66 -11.27 23.37
C ASN A 116 -6.78 -11.69 22.40
N SER A 117 -7.46 -12.80 22.70
CA SER A 117 -8.52 -13.37 21.86
C SER A 117 -9.68 -12.41 21.62
N ALA A 118 -10.02 -11.55 22.59
CA ALA A 118 -11.07 -10.54 22.43
C ALA A 118 -10.68 -9.46 21.41
N LEU A 119 -9.41 -8.99 21.45
CA LEU A 119 -8.90 -8.06 20.43
C LEU A 119 -8.90 -8.71 19.06
N VAL A 120 -8.40 -9.94 18.95
CA VAL A 120 -8.36 -10.67 17.67
C VAL A 120 -9.77 -10.82 17.11
N LEU A 121 -10.75 -11.21 17.93
CA LEU A 121 -12.15 -11.34 17.50
C LEU A 121 -12.74 -9.98 17.07
N ALA A 122 -12.48 -8.91 17.82
CA ALA A 122 -12.94 -7.56 17.47
C ALA A 122 -12.37 -7.07 16.13
N MET A 123 -11.08 -7.35 15.87
CA MET A 123 -10.45 -7.07 14.56
C MET A 123 -11.14 -7.86 13.43
N LEU A 124 -11.41 -9.16 13.64
CA LEU A 124 -12.12 -9.98 12.65
C LEU A 124 -13.52 -9.43 12.35
N GLN A 125 -14.24 -8.98 13.38
CA GLN A 125 -15.56 -8.38 13.22
C GLN A 125 -15.49 -7.04 12.47
N PHE A 126 -14.51 -6.20 12.80
CA PHE A 126 -14.24 -4.97 12.06
C PHE A 126 -13.99 -5.24 10.58
N PHE A 127 -13.10 -6.17 10.22
CA PHE A 127 -12.81 -6.44 8.81
C PHE A 127 -14.03 -6.99 8.06
N LYS A 128 -14.85 -7.83 8.71
CA LYS A 128 -16.13 -8.27 8.12
C LYS A 128 -17.10 -7.10 7.87
N LEU A 129 -17.21 -6.18 8.83
CA LEU A 129 -18.00 -4.96 8.69
C LEU A 129 -17.46 -4.10 7.55
N TRP A 130 -16.15 -3.89 7.52
CA TRP A 130 -15.44 -3.11 6.52
C TRP A 130 -15.73 -3.64 5.11
N THR A 131 -15.42 -4.91 4.85
CA THR A 131 -15.68 -5.57 3.56
C THR A 131 -17.15 -5.46 3.15
N ARG A 132 -18.10 -5.58 4.08
CA ARG A 132 -19.52 -5.43 3.79
C ARG A 132 -19.87 -4.00 3.34
N ILE A 133 -19.31 -2.99 3.98
CA ILE A 133 -19.49 -1.58 3.61
C ILE A 133 -18.87 -1.34 2.24
N GLU A 134 -17.64 -1.77 1.99
CA GLU A 134 -17.01 -1.60 0.67
C GLU A 134 -17.85 -2.26 -0.43
N ASN A 135 -18.26 -3.51 -0.22
CA ASN A 135 -19.11 -4.24 -1.16
C ASN A 135 -20.44 -3.53 -1.47
N LYS A 136 -20.99 -2.80 -0.50
CA LYS A 136 -22.23 -2.04 -0.67
C LYS A 136 -22.05 -0.81 -1.57
N TYR A 137 -20.93 -0.10 -1.47
CA TYR A 137 -20.74 1.21 -2.12
C TYR A 137 -19.94 1.16 -3.41
N ILE A 138 -18.96 0.27 -3.51
CA ILE A 138 -18.05 0.18 -4.66
C ILE A 138 -18.09 -1.18 -5.37
N GLY A 139 -18.98 -2.07 -4.93
CA GLY A 139 -19.10 -3.42 -5.46
C GLY A 139 -18.04 -4.37 -4.91
N ARG A 140 -17.96 -5.57 -5.48
CA ARG A 140 -17.16 -6.67 -4.92
C ARG A 140 -15.67 -6.32 -4.84
N VAL A 141 -15.16 -6.26 -3.62
CA VAL A 141 -13.72 -6.11 -3.33
C VAL A 141 -13.07 -7.50 -3.17
N GLU A 142 -11.88 -7.66 -3.74
CA GLU A 142 -11.07 -8.86 -3.54
C GLU A 142 -10.30 -8.74 -2.23
N CYS A 143 -10.77 -9.46 -1.21
CA CYS A 143 -10.14 -9.49 0.11
C CYS A 143 -10.13 -10.90 0.71
N ALA A 144 -9.21 -11.15 1.64
CA ALA A 144 -9.05 -12.40 2.37
C ALA A 144 -8.69 -12.17 3.85
N MET A 145 -8.98 -13.17 4.67
CA MET A 145 -8.55 -13.24 6.07
C MET A 145 -7.65 -14.46 6.23
N GLU A 146 -6.35 -14.24 6.40
CA GLU A 146 -5.34 -15.31 6.42
C GLU A 146 -4.37 -15.09 7.59
N ASP A 147 -4.17 -16.11 8.43
CA ASP A 147 -3.22 -16.07 9.56
C ASP A 147 -3.31 -14.82 10.46
N GLY A 148 -4.52 -14.36 10.75
CA GLY A 148 -4.76 -13.16 11.56
C GLY A 148 -4.49 -11.83 10.84
N ARG A 149 -4.38 -11.85 9.50
CA ARG A 149 -4.16 -10.68 8.66
C ARG A 149 -5.35 -10.48 7.72
N TYR A 150 -5.75 -9.24 7.55
CA TYR A 150 -6.66 -8.84 6.49
C TYR A 150 -5.83 -8.48 5.26
N LEU A 151 -6.16 -9.09 4.13
CA LEU A 151 -5.58 -8.77 2.83
C LEU A 151 -6.67 -8.14 1.97
N ARG A 152 -6.39 -6.98 1.38
CA ARG A 152 -7.29 -6.30 0.44
C ARG A 152 -6.51 -5.88 -0.79
N LYS A 153 -6.95 -6.34 -1.97
CA LYS A 153 -6.38 -5.88 -3.23
C LYS A 153 -6.73 -4.41 -3.47
N LEU A 154 -5.77 -3.66 -4.02
CA LEU A 154 -5.90 -2.24 -4.31
C LEU A 154 -6.17 -2.06 -5.81
N ARG A 155 -7.34 -1.52 -6.15
CA ARG A 155 -7.71 -1.21 -7.53
C ARG A 155 -7.87 0.30 -7.69
N LEU A 156 -7.48 0.81 -8.86
CA LEU A 156 -7.69 2.22 -9.18
C LEU A 156 -9.09 2.51 -9.71
N THR A 157 -9.58 3.71 -9.39
CA THR A 157 -10.76 4.31 -10.03
C THR A 157 -10.52 4.72 -11.49
N SER A 158 -9.28 5.09 -11.84
CA SER A 158 -8.88 5.53 -13.18
C SER A 158 -7.50 5.00 -13.54
N GLU A 159 -7.31 4.64 -14.81
CA GLU A 159 -6.02 4.20 -15.35
C GLU A 159 -5.09 5.36 -15.71
N ASP A 160 -5.51 6.63 -15.60
CA ASP A 160 -4.70 7.79 -16.02
C ASP A 160 -3.96 8.48 -14.86
N LEU A 161 -4.05 7.93 -13.64
CA LEU A 161 -3.43 8.52 -12.46
C LEU A 161 -1.90 8.51 -12.54
N THR A 162 -1.26 9.58 -12.08
CA THR A 162 0.20 9.63 -11.92
C THR A 162 0.64 8.76 -10.74
N ASN A 163 1.94 8.44 -10.67
CA ASN A 163 2.48 7.65 -9.54
C ASN A 163 2.30 8.37 -8.21
N GLU A 164 2.40 9.70 -8.21
CA GLU A 164 2.15 10.54 -7.05
C GLU A 164 0.69 10.46 -6.59
N GLN A 165 -0.28 10.63 -7.52
CA GLN A 165 -1.71 10.48 -7.22
C GLN A 165 -2.06 9.07 -6.73
N ILE A 166 -1.40 8.04 -7.27
CA ILE A 166 -1.55 6.66 -6.78
C ILE A 166 -1.08 6.58 -5.32
N GLY A 167 0.08 7.14 -5.00
CA GLY A 167 0.59 7.16 -3.63
C GLY A 167 -0.33 7.92 -2.67
N GLU A 168 -0.81 9.10 -3.07
CA GLU A 168 -1.80 9.87 -2.32
C GLU A 168 -3.09 9.07 -2.07
N GLY A 169 -3.58 8.36 -3.09
CA GLY A 169 -4.76 7.52 -2.99
C GLY A 169 -4.58 6.37 -2.00
N ILE A 170 -3.43 5.69 -2.04
CA ILE A 170 -3.09 4.62 -1.11
C ILE A 170 -2.98 5.19 0.32
N ALA A 171 -2.30 6.32 0.50
CA ALA A 171 -2.16 6.96 1.82
C ALA A 171 -3.52 7.40 2.39
N ALA A 172 -4.39 7.99 1.55
CA ALA A 172 -5.74 8.36 1.94
C ALA A 172 -6.59 7.14 2.32
N TYR A 173 -6.44 6.03 1.60
CA TYR A 173 -7.12 4.79 1.91
C TYR A 173 -6.63 4.15 3.23
N ILE A 174 -5.31 4.16 3.50
CA ILE A 174 -4.75 3.69 4.78
C ILE A 174 -5.28 4.54 5.94
N ASN A 175 -5.26 5.88 5.80
CA ASN A 175 -5.84 6.81 6.78
C ASN A 175 -7.33 6.52 7.03
N LEU A 176 -8.08 6.28 5.96
CA LEU A 176 -9.49 5.95 6.04
C LEU A 176 -9.70 4.67 6.88
N LEU A 177 -9.01 3.59 6.53
CA LEU A 177 -9.18 2.31 7.23
C LEU A 177 -8.74 2.41 8.69
N ASP A 178 -7.63 3.08 8.97
CA ASP A 178 -7.13 3.28 10.35
C ASP A 178 -8.10 4.13 11.19
N SER A 179 -8.60 5.24 10.65
CA SER A 179 -9.58 6.08 11.36
C SER A 179 -10.91 5.36 11.57
N ALA A 180 -11.37 4.57 10.60
CA ALA A 180 -12.57 3.76 10.76
C ALA A 180 -12.39 2.64 11.79
N LEU A 181 -11.21 2.01 11.82
CA LEU A 181 -10.86 1.02 12.83
C LEU A 181 -10.89 1.63 14.23
N LYS A 182 -10.30 2.82 14.41
CA LYS A 182 -10.33 3.52 15.70
C LYS A 182 -11.75 3.88 16.14
N LEU A 183 -12.58 4.44 15.24
CA LEU A 183 -14.00 4.72 15.52
C LEU A 183 -14.78 3.46 15.92
N TYR A 184 -14.50 2.32 15.29
CA TYR A 184 -15.10 1.04 15.65
C TYR A 184 -14.75 0.63 17.09
N PHE A 185 -13.47 0.77 17.47
CA PHE A 185 -13.00 0.40 18.81
C PHE A 185 -13.46 1.38 19.90
N GLU A 186 -13.57 2.68 19.59
CA GLU A 186 -14.17 3.68 20.48
C GLU A 186 -15.63 3.36 20.80
N SER A 187 -16.35 2.79 19.84
CA SER A 187 -17.77 2.41 19.95
C SER A 187 -17.99 0.91 20.19
N ILE A 188 -16.97 0.16 20.63
CA ILE A 188 -17.00 -1.32 20.67
C ILE A 188 -18.14 -1.90 21.55
N HIS A 189 -18.62 -1.11 22.51
CA HIS A 189 -19.72 -1.49 23.41
C HIS A 189 -21.12 -1.12 22.88
N ASP A 190 -21.20 -0.41 21.76
CA ASP A 190 -22.44 -0.08 21.04
C ASP A 190 -22.29 -0.47 19.56
N PRO A 191 -22.65 -1.73 19.20
CA PRO A 191 -22.49 -2.21 17.83
C PRO A 191 -23.26 -1.40 16.78
N ALA A 192 -24.42 -0.84 17.13
CA ALA A 192 -25.22 -0.05 16.18
C ALA A 192 -24.54 1.28 15.87
N LEU A 193 -24.00 1.94 16.90
CA LEU A 193 -23.23 3.17 16.75
C LEU A 193 -21.91 2.91 16.00
N ALA A 194 -21.20 1.83 16.31
CA ALA A 194 -19.96 1.45 15.63
C ALA A 194 -20.18 1.26 14.13
N VAL A 195 -21.23 0.52 13.73
CA VAL A 195 -21.60 0.35 12.31
C VAL A 195 -21.88 1.70 11.65
N THR A 196 -22.67 2.55 12.29
CA THR A 196 -23.05 3.87 11.76
C THR A 196 -21.83 4.77 11.56
N ASN A 197 -20.93 4.81 12.55
CA ASN A 197 -19.74 5.66 12.49
C ASN A 197 -18.75 5.20 11.40
N VAL A 198 -18.51 3.89 11.30
CA VAL A 198 -17.64 3.31 10.27
C VAL A 198 -18.22 3.57 8.87
N GLU A 199 -19.52 3.35 8.68
CA GLU A 199 -20.18 3.56 7.39
C GLU A 199 -20.19 5.04 6.99
N LYS A 200 -20.53 5.95 7.91
CA LYS A 200 -20.46 7.40 7.68
C LYS A 200 -19.05 7.84 7.28
N ARG A 201 -18.02 7.31 7.94
CA ARG A 201 -16.62 7.61 7.62
C ARG A 201 -16.25 7.16 6.20
N TYR A 202 -16.69 5.97 5.81
CA TYR A 202 -16.49 5.45 4.45
C TYR A 202 -17.19 6.30 3.39
N VAL A 203 -18.47 6.61 3.58
CA VAL A 203 -19.27 7.42 2.64
C VAL A 203 -18.66 8.80 2.43
N ASN A 204 -18.20 9.45 3.50
CA ASN A 204 -17.52 10.74 3.40
C ASN A 204 -16.25 10.66 2.53
N HIS A 205 -15.49 9.58 2.63
CA HIS A 205 -14.31 9.38 1.80
C HIS A 205 -14.65 9.22 0.32
N ILE A 206 -15.68 8.41 0.00
CA ILE A 206 -16.14 8.26 -1.38
C ILE A 206 -16.62 9.60 -1.94
N HIS A 207 -17.39 10.38 -1.18
CA HIS A 207 -17.85 11.71 -1.60
C HIS A 207 -16.70 12.72 -1.79
N SER A 208 -15.58 12.56 -1.09
CA SER A 208 -14.37 13.37 -1.29
C SER A 208 -13.51 12.95 -2.49
N GLY A 209 -13.95 11.98 -3.30
CA GLY A 209 -13.23 11.52 -4.50
C GLY A 209 -12.18 10.45 -4.22
N GLY A 210 -12.47 9.50 -3.31
CA GLY A 210 -11.58 8.38 -3.00
C GLY A 210 -11.06 7.67 -4.26
N MET A 211 -9.75 7.55 -4.40
CA MET A 211 -9.09 7.06 -5.63
C MET A 211 -8.90 5.53 -5.67
N ILE A 212 -9.05 4.86 -4.54
CA ILE A 212 -8.88 3.40 -4.39
C ILE A 212 -10.25 2.74 -4.26
N LEU A 213 -10.51 1.77 -5.13
CA LEU A 213 -11.61 0.81 -5.04
C LEU A 213 -11.10 -0.50 -4.45
#